data_AF-A0A1D6K3F0-F1
#
_entry.id   AF-A0A1D6K3F0-F1
#
_cell.length_a   1.000
_cell.length_b   1.000
_cell.length_c   1.000
_cell.angle_alpha   90.00
_cell.angle_beta   90.00
_cell.angle_gamma   90.00
#
_symmetry.space_group_name_H-M   'P 1'
#
loop_
_entity.id
_entity.type
_entity.pdbx_description
1 polymer ?
#
loop_
_entity_poly.entity_id
_entity_poly.type
_entity_poly.pdbx_seq_one_letter_code
_entity_poly.pdbx_strand_id
1 'polypeptide(L)'
;MMATTAYIDDSCSEVIDPPKTEVLDVAELPGDHTQNPPKPNVVVSSSVRELLECPVCLSAMYPPIHQCSNGHTLCSGCKPRVHNRCPTCRHELGNIRCLALEKVAASLELPCKYQCFGCPGIYPYYSKLKHESQCQYRPYSCPYAGSECTVAGDIPYLVNHLKDDHKVDMHNGCTFNHRYVKPNPHEVENATWMLTVLHTDTNTLI
;
A
#
# COMPACT_ATOMS: atom_id res chain seq x y z
N MET A 1 -20.30 45.42 -53.54
CA MET A 1 -21.13 45.04 -52.37
C MET A 1 -20.30 44.15 -51.46
N MET A 2 -20.62 44.06 -50.17
CA MET A 2 -19.91 43.27 -49.13
C MET A 2 -20.01 41.74 -49.43
N ALA A 3 -19.29 40.80 -48.83
CA ALA A 3 -18.31 40.76 -47.72
C ALA A 3 -17.18 39.73 -48.12
N THR A 4 -16.31 39.11 -47.29
CA THR A 4 -16.13 38.97 -45.83
C THR A 4 -14.64 38.75 -45.48
N THR A 5 -14.30 38.45 -44.22
CA THR A 5 -12.93 38.47 -43.65
C THR A 5 -12.41 37.08 -43.24
N ALA A 6 -11.08 36.96 -43.06
CA ALA A 6 -10.37 35.86 -42.39
C ALA A 6 -9.23 36.41 -41.49
N TYR A 7 -8.64 35.56 -40.63
CA TYR A 7 -7.48 35.83 -39.71
C TYR A 7 -7.79 36.72 -38.46
N ILE A 8 -7.07 36.71 -37.31
CA ILE A 8 -5.95 35.94 -36.67
C ILE A 8 -6.05 36.20 -35.14
N ASP A 9 -6.03 35.19 -34.24
CA ASP A 9 -4.91 34.66 -33.40
C ASP A 9 -4.49 35.44 -32.13
N ASP A 10 -3.96 34.66 -31.16
CA ASP A 10 -3.03 34.95 -30.06
C ASP A 10 -3.48 35.40 -28.63
N SER A 11 -2.70 34.86 -27.67
CA SER A 11 -2.33 35.37 -26.34
C SER A 11 -3.13 35.00 -25.08
N CYS A 12 -2.44 35.13 -23.94
CA CYS A 12 -2.46 34.19 -22.82
C CYS A 12 -2.65 34.86 -21.44
N SER A 13 -3.10 34.05 -20.46
CA SER A 13 -3.12 34.29 -19.00
C SER A 13 -4.17 35.26 -18.43
N GLU A 14 -4.86 34.81 -17.37
CA GLU A 14 -4.84 35.52 -16.08
C GLU A 14 -5.24 34.60 -14.91
N VAL A 15 -4.63 34.83 -13.75
CA VAL A 15 -4.87 34.11 -12.48
C VAL A 15 -5.66 35.02 -11.54
N ILE A 16 -6.64 34.45 -10.82
CA ILE A 16 -7.53 35.21 -9.93
C ILE A 16 -7.18 34.91 -8.47
N ASP A 17 -6.60 35.89 -7.78
CA ASP A 17 -6.37 35.88 -6.33
C ASP A 17 -7.65 36.24 -5.55
N PRO A 18 -7.90 35.62 -4.37
CA PRO A 18 -8.93 36.07 -3.44
C PRO A 18 -8.47 37.27 -2.58
N PRO A 19 -9.39 38.14 -2.12
CA PRO A 19 -9.04 39.45 -1.57
C PRO A 19 -8.55 39.42 -0.11
N LYS A 20 -7.69 40.39 0.23
CA LYS A 20 -7.27 40.72 1.60
C LYS A 20 -8.28 41.67 2.26
N THR A 21 -8.38 41.64 3.59
CA THR A 21 -9.10 42.66 4.37
C THR A 21 -8.23 43.06 5.56
N GLU A 22 -8.07 44.37 5.77
CA GLU A 22 -7.11 44.94 6.72
C GLU A 22 -7.70 45.21 8.12
N VAL A 23 -6.80 45.63 9.02
CA VAL A 23 -6.87 45.54 10.48
C VAL A 23 -7.53 46.75 11.17
N LEU A 24 -8.00 46.53 12.41
CA LEU A 24 -8.15 47.57 13.45
C LEU A 24 -7.77 46.99 14.82
N ASP A 25 -6.89 47.69 15.55
CA ASP A 25 -6.40 47.33 16.89
C ASP A 25 -7.32 47.80 18.02
N VAL A 26 -7.47 47.00 19.08
CA VAL A 26 -7.75 47.44 20.47
C VAL A 26 -7.01 46.53 21.46
N ALA A 27 -6.50 47.10 22.56
CA ALA A 27 -5.46 46.52 23.42
C ALA A 27 -5.91 45.44 24.46
N GLU A 28 -4.91 44.80 25.07
CA GLU A 28 -4.98 43.66 26.01
C GLU A 28 -5.57 43.96 27.41
N LEU A 29 -5.95 42.91 28.15
CA LEU A 29 -5.49 42.54 29.53
C LEU A 29 -6.09 41.15 29.93
N PRO A 30 -5.64 40.45 31.01
CA PRO A 30 -5.31 39.02 30.87
C PRO A 30 -6.07 38.03 31.78
N GLY A 31 -6.01 36.74 31.38
CA GLY A 31 -5.83 35.61 32.30
C GLY A 31 -7.04 34.73 32.66
N ASP A 32 -7.11 33.54 32.07
CA ASP A 32 -7.17 32.27 32.83
C ASP A 32 -6.56 31.13 31.99
N HIS A 33 -5.90 30.18 32.63
CA HIS A 33 -5.13 29.11 31.99
C HIS A 33 -5.64 27.72 32.43
N THR A 34 -6.88 27.39 32.04
CA THR A 34 -7.48 26.09 32.35
C THR A 34 -6.95 24.99 31.42
N GLN A 35 -5.85 24.35 31.83
CA GLN A 35 -5.31 23.16 31.15
C GLN A 35 -6.27 21.97 31.34
N ASN A 36 -7.05 21.65 30.31
CA ASN A 36 -7.82 20.40 30.29
C ASN A 36 -6.85 19.20 30.19
N PRO A 37 -6.90 18.21 31.11
CA PRO A 37 -6.00 17.08 31.06
C PRO A 37 -6.27 16.21 29.82
N PRO A 38 -5.24 15.60 29.20
CA PRO A 38 -5.44 14.64 28.13
C PRO A 38 -6.25 13.46 28.66
N LYS A 39 -7.42 13.21 28.06
CA LYS A 39 -8.28 12.09 28.44
C LYS A 39 -7.49 10.78 28.31
N PRO A 40 -7.59 9.85 29.28
CA PRO A 40 -6.82 8.63 29.27
C PRO A 40 -7.14 7.83 28.00
N ASN A 41 -6.09 7.46 27.28
CA ASN A 41 -6.19 6.70 26.05
C ASN A 41 -6.68 5.28 26.40
N VAL A 42 -7.97 5.03 26.25
CA VAL A 42 -8.60 3.82 26.78
C VAL A 42 -8.05 2.61 26.03
N VAL A 43 -7.50 1.64 26.76
CA VAL A 43 -6.94 0.40 26.22
C VAL A 43 -8.09 -0.53 25.79
N VAL A 44 -8.73 -0.18 24.66
CA VAL A 44 -9.71 -1.00 23.93
C VAL A 44 -9.09 -1.53 22.62
N SER A 45 -7.76 -1.49 22.53
CA SER A 45 -7.04 -1.55 21.25
C SER A 45 -6.92 -2.93 20.62
N SER A 46 -7.19 -4.03 21.32
CA SER A 46 -7.28 -5.37 20.73
C SER A 46 -8.66 -5.63 20.12
N SER A 47 -9.70 -5.60 20.94
CA SER A 47 -11.07 -5.96 20.53
C SER A 47 -11.63 -5.07 19.41
N VAL A 48 -11.27 -3.79 19.35
CA VAL A 48 -11.71 -2.91 18.24
C VAL A 48 -10.95 -3.20 16.94
N ARG A 49 -9.71 -3.74 17.00
CA ARG A 49 -8.97 -4.18 15.80
C ARG A 49 -9.55 -5.46 15.21
N GLU A 50 -10.00 -6.39 16.05
CA GLU A 50 -10.66 -7.64 15.64
C GLU A 50 -11.94 -7.36 14.84
N LEU A 51 -12.74 -6.35 15.21
CA LEU A 51 -13.91 -5.90 14.44
C LEU A 51 -13.58 -5.39 13.03
N LEU A 52 -12.33 -5.00 12.78
CA LEU A 52 -11.84 -4.55 11.49
C LEU A 52 -11.25 -5.68 10.65
N GLU A 53 -11.16 -6.91 11.17
CA GLU A 53 -10.64 -8.06 10.43
C GLU A 53 -11.69 -8.66 9.47
N CYS A 54 -11.29 -8.93 8.22
CA CYS A 54 -12.16 -9.58 7.25
C CYS A 54 -12.30 -11.09 7.56
N PRO A 55 -13.52 -11.63 7.79
CA PRO A 55 -13.71 -13.04 8.17
C PRO A 55 -13.37 -14.06 7.06
N VAL A 56 -12.92 -13.62 5.88
CA VAL A 56 -12.57 -14.46 4.73
C VAL A 56 -11.08 -14.44 4.39
N CYS A 57 -10.36 -13.37 4.73
CA CYS A 57 -8.92 -13.25 4.44
C CYS A 57 -8.08 -12.88 5.66
N LEU A 58 -8.67 -12.83 6.85
CA LEU A 58 -8.01 -12.57 8.14
C LEU A 58 -7.04 -11.38 8.09
N SER A 59 -7.47 -10.34 7.36
CA SER A 59 -6.71 -9.12 7.11
C SER A 59 -7.58 -7.92 7.44
N ALA A 60 -6.97 -6.85 7.94
CA ALA A 60 -7.66 -5.58 8.16
C ALA A 60 -8.41 -5.13 6.89
N MET A 61 -9.70 -4.83 7.06
CA MET A 61 -10.56 -4.29 6.04
C MET A 61 -10.21 -2.82 5.77
N TYR A 62 -10.32 -2.40 4.52
CA TYR A 62 -10.12 -1.01 4.08
C TYR A 62 -11.34 -0.55 3.27
N PRO A 63 -11.59 0.77 3.13
CA PRO A 63 -12.75 1.27 2.42
C PRO A 63 -12.69 0.92 0.92
N PRO A 64 -13.82 0.56 0.27
CA PRO A 64 -15.13 0.37 0.88
C PRO A 64 -15.22 -0.93 1.70
N ILE A 65 -15.69 -0.81 2.95
CA ILE A 65 -16.02 -1.94 3.81
C ILE A 65 -17.48 -2.28 3.55
N HIS A 66 -17.75 -3.46 2.99
CA HIS A 66 -19.12 -3.88 2.71
C HIS A 66 -19.81 -4.42 3.94
N GLN A 67 -21.14 -4.31 3.97
CA GLN A 67 -22.00 -4.86 5.02
C GLN A 67 -23.18 -5.62 4.40
N CYS A 68 -23.66 -6.67 5.05
CA CYS A 68 -24.98 -7.23 4.75
C CYS A 68 -26.10 -6.46 5.49
N SER A 69 -27.35 -6.76 5.16
CA SER A 69 -28.54 -6.25 5.86
C SER A 69 -28.51 -6.49 7.39
N ASN A 70 -27.83 -7.55 7.83
CA ASN A 70 -27.83 -8.01 9.22
C ASN A 70 -26.56 -7.55 9.98
N GLY A 71 -25.78 -6.61 9.45
CA GLY A 71 -24.64 -5.99 10.15
C GLY A 71 -23.26 -6.61 9.91
N HIS A 72 -23.16 -7.87 9.47
CA HIS A 72 -21.85 -8.50 9.22
C HIS A 72 -21.09 -7.81 8.08
N THR A 73 -19.78 -7.61 8.28
CA THR A 73 -18.87 -6.84 7.42
C THR A 73 -17.94 -7.72 6.58
N LEU A 74 -17.40 -7.16 5.49
CA LEU A 74 -16.47 -7.83 4.58
C LEU A 74 -15.61 -6.82 3.79
N CYS A 75 -14.35 -7.14 3.49
CA CYS A 75 -13.53 -6.30 2.60
C CYS A 75 -13.97 -6.41 1.13
N SER A 76 -13.71 -5.35 0.36
CA SER A 76 -13.93 -5.28 -1.09
C SER A 76 -13.38 -6.50 -1.86
N GLY A 77 -12.13 -6.91 -1.58
CA GLY A 77 -11.49 -8.03 -2.28
C GLY A 77 -12.11 -9.40 -2.01
N CYS A 78 -12.86 -9.56 -0.91
CA CYS A 78 -13.51 -10.83 -0.58
C CYS A 78 -14.97 -10.91 -1.05
N LYS A 79 -15.65 -9.78 -1.27
CA LYS A 79 -17.03 -9.75 -1.78
C LYS A 79 -17.27 -10.59 -3.07
N PRO A 80 -16.43 -10.50 -4.13
CA PRO A 80 -16.59 -11.36 -5.29
C PRO A 80 -16.26 -12.83 -4.99
N ARG A 81 -15.26 -13.11 -4.12
CA ARG A 81 -14.86 -14.48 -3.73
C ARG A 81 -15.98 -15.25 -3.01
N VAL A 82 -16.90 -14.54 -2.34
CA VAL A 82 -18.09 -15.13 -1.69
C VAL A 82 -19.37 -14.99 -2.52
N HIS A 83 -19.26 -14.72 -3.83
CA HIS A 83 -20.40 -14.64 -4.76
C HIS A 83 -21.52 -13.69 -4.29
N ASN A 84 -21.15 -12.53 -3.74
CA ASN A 84 -22.07 -11.56 -3.15
C ASN A 84 -22.99 -12.12 -2.05
N ARG A 85 -22.58 -13.16 -1.31
CA ARG A 85 -23.31 -13.67 -0.13
C ARG A 85 -22.48 -13.53 1.14
N CYS A 86 -23.12 -13.13 2.23
CA CYS A 86 -22.48 -13.00 3.53
C CYS A 86 -22.01 -14.38 4.02
N PRO A 87 -20.71 -14.57 4.35
CA PRO A 87 -20.22 -15.86 4.83
C PRO A 87 -20.87 -16.27 6.16
N THR A 88 -21.24 -15.31 7.01
CA THR A 88 -21.83 -15.54 8.34
C THR A 88 -23.32 -15.89 8.28
N CYS A 89 -24.15 -15.05 7.63
CA CYS A 89 -25.62 -15.21 7.65
C CYS A 89 -26.26 -15.55 6.29
N ARG A 90 -25.46 -15.79 5.23
CA ARG A 90 -25.89 -16.20 3.87
C ARG A 90 -26.81 -15.23 3.11
N HIS A 91 -27.18 -14.11 3.71
CA HIS A 91 -27.91 -13.01 3.09
C HIS A 91 -27.05 -12.34 2.00
N GLU A 92 -27.71 -11.63 1.08
CA GLU A 92 -27.03 -10.94 -0.02
C GLU A 92 -26.19 -9.76 0.48
N LEU A 93 -24.97 -9.64 -0.06
CA LEU A 93 -24.08 -8.50 0.10
C LEU A 93 -24.38 -7.49 -1.02
N GLY A 94 -25.44 -6.72 -0.85
CA GLY A 94 -25.77 -5.58 -1.72
C GLY A 94 -24.66 -4.51 -1.74
N ASN A 95 -24.92 -3.37 -2.37
CA ASN A 95 -23.95 -2.26 -2.38
C ASN A 95 -24.02 -1.39 -1.10
N ILE A 96 -24.06 -2.04 0.07
CA ILE A 96 -24.14 -1.39 1.38
C ILE A 96 -22.71 -1.28 1.94
N ARG A 97 -22.35 -0.09 2.45
CA ARG A 97 -21.06 0.18 3.11
C ARG A 97 -21.23 0.39 4.60
N CYS A 98 -20.32 -0.16 5.41
CA CYS A 98 -20.25 0.10 6.84
C CYS A 98 -19.48 1.40 7.13
N LEU A 99 -20.10 2.55 6.80
CA LEU A 99 -19.49 3.87 7.01
C LEU A 99 -19.12 4.14 8.48
N ALA A 100 -19.80 3.49 9.42
CA ALA A 100 -19.48 3.56 10.85
C ALA A 100 -18.12 2.89 11.15
N LEU A 101 -17.89 1.66 10.66
CA LEU A 101 -16.62 0.96 10.85
C LEU A 101 -15.48 1.64 10.09
N GLU A 102 -15.74 2.21 8.90
CA GLU A 102 -14.75 3.03 8.19
C GLU A 102 -14.31 4.26 9.01
N LYS A 103 -15.24 4.94 9.70
CA LYS A 103 -14.93 6.06 10.60
C LYS A 103 -14.19 5.63 11.87
N VAL A 104 -14.58 4.50 12.48
CA VAL A 104 -13.85 3.94 13.63
C VAL A 104 -12.42 3.59 13.22
N ALA A 105 -12.24 2.87 12.12
CA ALA A 105 -10.94 2.48 11.59
C ALA A 105 -10.01 3.67 11.34
N ALA A 106 -10.54 4.81 10.86
CA ALA A 106 -9.78 6.05 10.66
C ALA A 106 -9.10 6.60 11.93
N SER A 107 -9.61 6.26 13.12
CA SER A 107 -9.02 6.63 14.41
C SER A 107 -8.04 5.60 15.00
N LEU A 108 -7.83 4.47 14.32
CA LEU A 108 -6.98 3.39 14.81
C LEU A 108 -5.55 3.46 14.27
N GLU A 109 -4.62 3.00 15.09
CA GLU A 109 -3.31 2.55 14.66
C GLU A 109 -3.28 1.01 14.63
N LEU A 110 -2.68 0.45 13.60
CA LEU A 110 -2.65 -1.00 13.32
C LEU A 110 -1.21 -1.49 13.17
N PRO A 111 -0.87 -2.69 13.66
CA PRO A 111 0.43 -3.31 13.38
C PRO A 111 0.60 -3.59 11.89
N CYS A 112 1.84 -3.54 11.41
CA CYS A 112 2.19 -4.00 10.07
C CYS A 112 1.91 -5.51 9.92
N LYS A 113 1.33 -5.93 8.78
CA LYS A 113 1.06 -7.35 8.51
C LYS A 113 2.31 -8.23 8.44
N TYR A 114 3.49 -7.63 8.29
CA TYR A 114 4.80 -8.31 8.32
C TYR A 114 5.41 -8.38 9.73
N GLN A 115 4.62 -8.19 10.79
CA GLN A 115 5.09 -8.32 12.18
C GLN A 115 5.67 -9.71 12.48
N CYS A 116 5.10 -10.78 11.89
CA CYS A 116 5.65 -12.13 11.95
C CYS A 116 7.02 -12.30 11.26
N PHE A 117 7.37 -11.41 10.32
CA PHE A 117 8.69 -11.34 9.68
C PHE A 117 9.62 -10.34 10.39
N GLY A 118 9.26 -9.85 11.58
CA GLY A 118 10.09 -8.99 12.41
C GLY A 118 9.83 -7.49 12.30
N CYS A 119 8.77 -7.04 11.60
CA CYS A 119 8.42 -5.62 11.57
C CYS A 119 7.82 -5.15 12.92
N PRO A 120 8.46 -4.24 13.67
CA PRO A 120 7.91 -3.73 14.93
C PRO A 120 6.87 -2.61 14.71
N GLY A 121 6.67 -2.18 13.46
CA GLY A 121 5.95 -0.95 13.13
C GLY A 121 4.44 -1.04 13.37
N ILE A 122 3.92 -0.04 14.08
CA ILE A 122 2.50 0.25 14.25
C ILE A 122 2.24 1.59 13.56
N TYR A 123 1.19 1.67 12.73
CA TYR A 123 0.94 2.82 11.86
C TYR A 123 -0.53 3.24 11.89
N PRO A 124 -0.83 4.55 11.79
CA PRO A 124 -2.17 5.03 11.52
C PRO A 124 -2.81 4.31 10.32
N TYR A 125 -4.10 4.01 10.42
CA TYR A 125 -4.85 3.20 9.46
C TYR A 125 -4.55 3.51 7.99
N TYR A 126 -4.63 4.78 7.58
CA TYR A 126 -4.41 5.21 6.21
C TYR A 126 -2.94 5.15 5.75
N SER A 127 -1.96 5.30 6.65
CA SER A 127 -0.54 5.23 6.28
C SER A 127 0.03 3.80 6.27
N LYS A 128 -0.61 2.86 6.98
CA LYS A 128 -0.20 1.45 7.02
C LYS A 128 -0.05 0.81 5.64
N LEU A 129 -0.97 1.03 4.69
CA LEU A 129 -0.85 0.45 3.34
C LEU A 129 0.36 1.00 2.56
N LYS A 130 0.68 2.29 2.74
CA LYS A 130 1.88 2.91 2.16
C LYS A 130 3.16 2.32 2.78
N HIS A 131 3.17 2.09 4.09
CA HIS A 131 4.28 1.37 4.73
C HIS A 131 4.41 -0.06 4.19
N GLU A 132 3.30 -0.82 4.10
CA GLU A 132 3.33 -2.22 3.67
C GLU A 132 3.77 -2.43 2.21
N SER A 133 3.65 -1.43 1.34
CA SER A 133 4.23 -1.50 0.00
C SER A 133 5.74 -1.27 -0.04
N GLN A 134 6.33 -0.74 1.04
CA GLN A 134 7.73 -0.32 1.15
C GLN A 134 8.46 -0.95 2.37
N CYS A 135 7.83 -1.94 3.02
CA CYS A 135 8.33 -2.51 4.26
C CYS A 135 9.55 -3.41 4.00
N GLN A 136 10.69 -3.13 4.64
CA GLN A 136 11.91 -3.94 4.54
C GLN A 136 11.76 -5.40 5.03
N TYR A 137 10.70 -5.70 5.78
CA TYR A 137 10.36 -7.04 6.27
C TYR A 137 9.34 -7.77 5.38
N ARG A 138 8.97 -7.18 4.24
CA ARG A 138 8.08 -7.81 3.26
C ARG A 138 8.79 -8.98 2.57
N PRO A 139 8.22 -10.20 2.59
CA PRO A 139 8.72 -11.33 1.79
C PRO A 139 8.88 -10.98 0.31
N TYR A 140 9.99 -11.39 -0.28
CA TYR A 140 10.23 -11.28 -1.72
C TYR A 140 9.54 -12.43 -2.45
N SER A 141 9.16 -12.22 -3.71
CA SER A 141 8.67 -13.28 -4.59
C SER A 141 9.85 -13.97 -5.28
N CYS A 142 9.70 -15.24 -5.65
CA CYS A 142 10.66 -15.93 -6.49
C CYS A 142 10.89 -15.14 -7.81
N PRO A 143 12.14 -14.78 -8.15
CA PRO A 143 12.45 -13.99 -9.34
C PRO A 143 12.74 -14.86 -10.58
N TYR A 144 12.48 -16.18 -10.54
CA TYR A 144 12.78 -17.08 -11.65
C TYR A 144 11.83 -16.85 -12.83
N ALA A 145 12.32 -16.14 -13.84
CA ALA A 145 11.57 -15.80 -15.04
C ALA A 145 11.16 -17.04 -15.85
N GLY A 146 9.95 -17.03 -16.41
CA GLY A 146 9.44 -18.10 -17.29
C GLY A 146 8.79 -19.29 -16.58
N SER A 147 8.55 -19.21 -15.27
CA SER A 147 7.76 -20.21 -14.53
C SER A 147 6.60 -19.56 -13.76
N GLU A 148 5.49 -20.29 -13.59
CA GLU A 148 4.35 -19.92 -12.73
C GLU A 148 4.67 -20.09 -11.22
N CYS A 149 5.90 -19.75 -10.81
CA CYS A 149 6.36 -19.93 -9.44
C CYS A 149 5.83 -18.82 -8.53
N THR A 150 4.88 -19.18 -7.65
CA THR A 150 4.24 -18.27 -6.70
C THR A 150 4.92 -18.24 -5.32
N VAL A 151 6.07 -18.90 -5.17
CA VAL A 151 6.79 -18.98 -3.90
C VAL A 151 7.31 -17.60 -3.49
N ALA A 152 7.15 -17.27 -2.20
CA ALA A 152 7.62 -16.02 -1.60
C ALA A 152 8.12 -16.27 -0.18
N GLY A 153 9.16 -15.53 0.23
CA GLY A 153 9.78 -15.68 1.56
C GLY A 153 10.89 -14.67 1.81
N ASP A 154 11.74 -14.96 2.79
CA ASP A 154 12.98 -14.21 3.02
C ASP A 154 14.08 -14.61 2.02
N ILE A 155 15.20 -13.88 2.03
CA ILE A 155 16.30 -14.11 1.09
C ILE A 155 16.93 -15.50 1.29
N PRO A 156 17.25 -15.98 2.52
CA PRO A 156 17.75 -17.34 2.72
C PRO A 156 16.83 -18.44 2.18
N TYR A 157 15.52 -18.32 2.41
CA TYR A 157 14.54 -19.28 1.89
C TYR A 157 14.47 -19.27 0.36
N LEU A 158 14.44 -18.09 -0.26
CA LEU A 158 14.43 -17.98 -1.73
C LEU A 158 15.73 -18.46 -2.39
N VAL A 159 16.88 -18.26 -1.76
CA VAL A 159 18.17 -18.80 -2.23
C VAL A 159 18.15 -20.32 -2.27
N ASN A 160 17.63 -20.97 -1.21
CA ASN A 160 17.47 -22.43 -1.20
C ASN A 160 16.45 -22.89 -2.26
N HIS A 161 15.28 -22.26 -2.33
CA HIS A 161 14.24 -22.54 -3.35
C HIS A 161 14.79 -22.44 -4.78
N LEU A 162 15.55 -21.39 -5.11
CA LEU A 162 16.15 -21.22 -6.45
C LEU A 162 17.11 -22.35 -6.80
N LYS A 163 17.88 -22.84 -5.82
CA LYS A 163 18.81 -23.96 -6.00
C LYS A 163 18.11 -25.31 -6.08
N ASP A 164 17.15 -25.55 -5.20
CA ASP A 164 16.55 -26.87 -4.99
C ASP A 164 15.37 -27.14 -5.94
N ASP A 165 14.55 -26.13 -6.25
CA ASP A 165 13.37 -26.28 -7.12
C ASP A 165 13.67 -25.86 -8.57
N HIS A 166 14.37 -24.73 -8.76
CA HIS A 166 14.69 -24.20 -10.10
C HIS A 166 16.06 -24.61 -10.65
N LYS A 167 16.87 -25.33 -9.86
CA LYS A 167 18.23 -25.78 -10.24
C LYS A 167 19.14 -24.64 -10.74
N VAL A 168 19.01 -23.45 -10.16
CA VAL A 168 19.84 -22.29 -10.48
C VAL A 168 21.24 -22.48 -9.88
N ASP A 169 22.26 -22.42 -10.74
CA ASP A 169 23.65 -22.37 -10.30
C ASP A 169 23.95 -21.04 -9.58
N MET A 170 24.31 -21.14 -8.30
CA MET A 170 24.67 -19.99 -7.48
C MET A 170 26.18 -19.75 -7.53
N HIS A 171 26.58 -18.54 -7.92
CA HIS A 171 27.99 -18.10 -7.91
C HIS A 171 28.20 -17.02 -6.84
N ASN A 172 29.18 -17.23 -5.95
CA ASN A 172 29.57 -16.21 -4.96
C ASN A 172 30.41 -15.11 -5.64
N GLY A 173 29.87 -13.90 -5.78
CA GLY A 173 30.64 -12.75 -6.27
C GLY A 173 29.86 -11.43 -6.27
N CYS A 174 30.59 -10.32 -6.15
CA CYS A 174 30.05 -8.95 -6.15
C CYS A 174 30.41 -8.17 -7.44
N THR A 175 30.80 -8.85 -8.52
CA THR A 175 31.43 -8.24 -9.70
C THR A 175 30.49 -8.12 -10.89
N PHE A 176 29.95 -6.92 -11.12
CA PHE A 176 29.35 -6.54 -12.40
C PHE A 176 30.42 -6.19 -13.43
N ASN A 177 30.55 -7.01 -14.47
CA ASN A 177 31.15 -6.60 -15.74
C ASN A 177 30.06 -6.53 -16.81
N HIS A 178 29.33 -5.42 -16.87
CA HIS A 178 28.34 -5.18 -17.92
C HIS A 178 29.05 -4.80 -19.23
N ARG A 179 29.66 -5.80 -19.88
CA ARG A 179 30.33 -5.64 -21.17
C ARG A 179 29.41 -6.11 -22.30
N TYR A 180 28.64 -5.18 -22.85
CA TYR A 180 27.97 -5.40 -24.13
C TYR A 180 29.02 -5.70 -25.21
N VAL A 181 29.07 -6.95 -25.66
CA VAL A 181 29.70 -7.32 -26.93
C VAL A 181 28.85 -8.39 -27.60
N LYS A 182 28.17 -8.01 -28.69
CA LYS A 182 28.30 -8.72 -29.97
C LYS A 182 27.99 -7.73 -31.11
N PRO A 183 28.87 -7.60 -32.11
CA PRO A 183 28.58 -6.84 -33.34
C PRO A 183 27.78 -7.65 -34.38
N ASN A 184 27.32 -8.87 -34.05
CA ASN A 184 26.63 -9.76 -34.99
C ASN A 184 25.34 -10.34 -34.36
N PRO A 185 24.14 -10.04 -34.90
CA PRO A 185 22.85 -10.35 -34.28
C PRO A 185 22.32 -11.80 -34.45
N HIS A 186 23.12 -12.74 -34.97
CA HIS A 186 22.67 -14.11 -35.28
C HIS A 186 23.13 -15.20 -34.28
N GLU A 187 23.79 -14.86 -33.17
CA GLU A 187 24.38 -15.84 -32.23
C GLU A 187 23.98 -15.62 -30.76
N VAL A 188 22.67 -15.61 -30.45
CA VAL A 188 22.17 -15.58 -29.05
C VAL A 188 20.97 -16.53 -28.89
N GLU A 189 21.25 -17.80 -28.63
CA GLU A 189 20.22 -18.81 -28.31
C GLU A 189 20.08 -19.06 -26.78
N ASN A 190 20.98 -18.49 -25.97
CA ASN A 190 20.99 -18.65 -24.51
C ASN A 190 21.26 -17.30 -23.82
N ALA A 191 20.20 -16.62 -23.37
CA ALA A 191 20.32 -15.46 -22.50
C ALA A 191 20.46 -15.91 -21.04
N THR A 192 21.70 -15.96 -20.53
CA THR A 192 21.97 -16.17 -19.10
C THR A 192 21.67 -14.90 -18.31
N TRP A 193 20.58 -14.93 -17.55
CA TRP A 193 20.24 -13.87 -16.60
C TRP A 193 20.91 -14.14 -15.25
N MET A 194 21.71 -13.19 -14.77
CA MET A 194 22.20 -13.21 -13.38
C MET A 194 21.29 -12.35 -12.51
N LEU A 195 20.68 -12.96 -11.49
CA LEU A 195 20.08 -12.22 -10.39
C LEU A 195 21.18 -11.86 -9.38
N THR A 196 21.29 -10.60 -8.98
CA THR A 196 22.28 -10.18 -7.98
C THR A 196 21.62 -9.96 -6.62
N VAL A 197 21.95 -10.82 -5.67
CA VAL A 197 21.62 -10.61 -4.25
C VAL A 197 22.69 -9.70 -3.64
N LEU A 198 22.42 -8.40 -3.60
CA LEU A 198 23.31 -7.44 -2.94
C LEU A 198 23.16 -7.54 -1.42
N HIS A 199 24.18 -8.08 -0.76
CA HIS A 199 24.34 -7.93 0.70
C HIS A 199 24.85 -6.52 1.02
N THR A 200 23.94 -5.54 1.01
CA THR A 200 24.08 -4.35 1.86
C THR A 200 23.40 -4.66 3.19
N ASP A 201 23.87 -4.07 4.31
CA ASP A 201 23.33 -4.31 5.66
C ASP A 201 21.92 -3.71 5.91
N THR A 202 21.12 -3.59 4.84
CA THR A 202 19.81 -2.97 4.75
C THR A 202 18.96 -3.66 3.66
N ASN A 203 18.17 -4.67 4.05
CA ASN A 203 17.16 -5.42 3.27
C ASN A 203 16.61 -4.73 1.99
N THR A 204 17.36 -4.78 0.89
CA THR A 204 16.99 -4.16 -0.39
C THR A 204 17.50 -5.03 -1.53
N LEU A 205 16.58 -5.58 -2.31
CA LEU A 205 16.87 -6.18 -3.61
C LEU A 205 16.36 -5.24 -4.70
N ILE A 206 17.13 -5.11 -5.79
CA ILE A 206 16.79 -4.39 -7.01
C ILE A 206 16.54 -5.42 -8.11
#